data_AF-A0A258DZV8-F1
#
_entry.id   AF-A0A258DZV8-F1
#
_cell.length_a   1.000
_cell.length_b   1.000
_cell.length_c   1.000
_cell.angle_alpha   90.00
_cell.angle_beta   90.00
_cell.angle_gamma   90.00
#
_symmetry.space_group_name_H-M   'P 1'
#
loop_
_entity.id
_entity.type
_entity.pdbx_description
1 polymer ?
#
loop_
_entity_poly.entity_id
_entity_poly.type
_entity_poly.pdbx_seq_one_letter_code
_entity_poly.pdbx_strand_id
1 'polypeptide(L)'
;MFSHRLRYFFAGLLGVYSFLNIYFLDGDRLYAAKLDAFPLLIIILVLTFAVWFSNLLIQRKVIFLSTRLHPLITQFSISTVLMLVISFASAEITGFILGGPFKFSSQNFLLTLAFTSRINLFLNSLNAIFFFNEKLKEKAIEAERLKSLNSEAKLESINSQLNPHFFFNNLSALSVLIHKDVQLADRYLLKL
;
A
#
# COMPACT_ATOMS: atom_id res chain seq x y z
N MET A 1 -2.82 -6.91 1.24
CA MET A 1 -3.62 -7.73 0.30
C MET A 1 -3.63 -9.22 0.66
N PHE A 2 -2.47 -9.88 0.72
CA PHE A 2 -2.36 -11.33 0.91
C PHE A 2 -2.73 -11.86 2.31
N SER A 3 -3.02 -10.98 3.26
CA SER A 3 -3.51 -11.28 4.61
C SER A 3 -5.05 -11.33 4.71
N HIS A 4 -5.79 -10.93 3.67
CA HIS A 4 -7.25 -10.85 3.69
C HIS A 4 -7.91 -12.25 3.65
N ARG A 5 -9.03 -12.45 4.37
CA ARG A 5 -9.74 -13.75 4.46
C ARG A 5 -10.16 -14.31 3.10
N LEU A 6 -10.54 -13.43 2.17
CA LEU A 6 -10.99 -13.77 0.81
C LEU A 6 -9.86 -13.83 -0.24
N ARG A 7 -8.59 -13.88 0.19
CA ARG A 7 -7.43 -13.80 -0.72
C ARG A 7 -7.43 -14.85 -1.84
N TYR A 8 -7.85 -16.09 -1.56
CA TYR A 8 -7.91 -17.16 -2.55
C TYR A 8 -9.08 -16.98 -3.53
N PHE A 9 -10.20 -16.42 -3.04
CA PHE A 9 -11.33 -16.09 -3.89
C PHE A 9 -10.97 -15.02 -4.93
N PHE A 10 -10.23 -13.98 -4.52
CA PHE A 10 -9.75 -12.96 -5.46
C PHE A 10 -8.77 -13.52 -6.50
N ALA A 11 -7.88 -14.44 -6.11
CA ALA A 11 -6.98 -15.11 -7.05
C ALA A 11 -7.74 -15.97 -8.06
N GLY A 12 -8.74 -16.73 -7.60
CA GLY A 12 -9.62 -17.52 -8.47
C GLY A 12 -10.44 -16.64 -9.42
N LEU A 13 -11.04 -15.56 -8.91
CA LEU A 13 -11.80 -14.61 -9.71
C LEU A 13 -10.93 -13.93 -10.78
N LEU A 14 -9.69 -13.56 -10.44
CA LEU A 14 -8.72 -13.03 -11.40
C LEU A 14 -8.39 -14.06 -12.50
N GLY A 15 -8.24 -15.33 -12.13
CA GLY A 15 -7.96 -16.40 -13.09
C GLY A 15 -9.15 -16.66 -14.03
N VAL A 16 -10.37 -16.72 -13.49
CA VAL A 16 -11.60 -16.85 -14.29
C VAL A 16 -11.79 -15.63 -15.20
N TYR A 17 -11.62 -14.42 -14.69
CA TYR A 17 -11.67 -13.19 -15.51
C TYR A 17 -10.66 -13.24 -16.65
N SER A 18 -9.43 -13.69 -16.37
CA SER A 18 -8.38 -13.82 -17.37
C SER A 18 -8.72 -14.87 -18.44
N PHE A 19 -9.31 -15.99 -18.03
CA PHE A 19 -9.82 -17.01 -18.96
C PHE A 19 -10.92 -16.44 -19.85
N LEU A 20 -11.93 -15.76 -19.28
CA LEU A 20 -13.01 -15.15 -20.06
C LEU A 20 -12.46 -14.11 -21.04
N ASN A 21 -11.47 -13.31 -20.62
CA ASN A 21 -10.83 -12.35 -21.50
C ASN A 21 -10.15 -13.03 -22.69
N ILE A 22 -9.33 -14.07 -22.44
CA ILE A 22 -8.63 -14.81 -23.52
C ILE A 22 -9.63 -15.57 -24.40
N TYR A 23 -10.70 -16.12 -23.84
CA TYR A 23 -11.70 -16.90 -24.56
C TYR A 23 -12.61 -16.03 -25.45
N PHE A 24 -13.06 -14.86 -24.95
CA PHE A 24 -13.99 -14.00 -25.69
C PHE A 24 -13.33 -13.01 -26.65
N LEU A 25 -12.10 -12.55 -26.41
CA LEU A 25 -11.50 -11.52 -27.25
C LEU A 25 -10.93 -12.01 -28.60
N ASP A 26 -11.06 -13.31 -28.95
CA ASP A 26 -10.39 -13.89 -30.14
C ASP A 26 -8.89 -13.51 -30.22
N GLY A 27 -8.29 -13.20 -29.06
CA GLY A 27 -6.90 -12.76 -28.90
C GLY A 27 -5.99 -13.97 -28.99
N ASP A 28 -5.84 -14.48 -30.21
CA ASP A 28 -5.38 -15.81 -30.60
C ASP A 28 -4.26 -16.34 -29.70
N ARG A 29 -4.73 -17.09 -28.68
CA ARG A 29 -4.07 -18.18 -27.96
C ARG A 29 -2.96 -17.79 -26.96
N LEU A 30 -3.02 -18.42 -25.78
CA LEU A 30 -1.88 -18.50 -24.85
C LEU A 30 -0.67 -19.24 -25.48
N TYR A 31 -0.90 -19.99 -26.56
CA TYR A 31 0.09 -20.80 -27.28
C TYR A 31 -0.07 -20.64 -28.80
N ALA A 32 0.94 -20.90 -29.62
CA ALA A 32 0.82 -20.79 -31.08
C ALA A 32 -0.30 -21.64 -31.72
N ALA A 33 -0.86 -22.65 -31.03
CA ALA A 33 -2.00 -23.46 -31.46
C ALA A 33 -3.28 -23.23 -30.64
N LYS A 34 -4.45 -23.40 -31.27
CA LYS A 34 -5.74 -23.38 -30.57
C LYS A 34 -5.81 -24.51 -29.57
N LEU A 35 -6.16 -24.17 -28.34
CA LEU A 35 -6.24 -25.08 -27.19
C LEU A 35 -7.69 -25.12 -26.74
N ASP A 36 -8.22 -26.30 -26.44
CA ASP A 36 -9.60 -26.44 -25.98
C ASP A 36 -9.85 -25.64 -24.69
N ALA A 37 -11.10 -25.21 -24.50
CA ALA A 37 -11.47 -24.31 -23.42
C ALA A 37 -11.13 -24.88 -22.02
N PHE A 38 -11.33 -26.19 -21.82
CA PHE A 38 -11.10 -26.84 -20.52
C PHE A 38 -9.62 -26.87 -20.11
N PRO A 39 -8.68 -27.42 -20.91
CA PRO A 39 -7.25 -27.37 -20.58
C PRO A 39 -6.71 -25.93 -20.53
N LEU A 40 -7.21 -25.02 -21.36
CA LEU A 40 -6.85 -23.60 -21.29
C LEU A 40 -7.22 -23.00 -19.92
N LEU A 41 -8.44 -23.25 -19.43
CA LEU A 41 -8.90 -22.78 -18.13
C LEU A 41 -8.03 -23.32 -16.99
N ILE A 42 -7.69 -24.61 -17.03
CA ILE A 42 -6.83 -25.23 -16.01
C ILE A 42 -5.46 -24.57 -16.00
N ILE A 43 -4.81 -24.41 -17.15
CA ILE A 43 -3.48 -23.80 -17.25
C ILE A 43 -3.51 -22.35 -16.71
N ILE A 44 -4.51 -21.56 -17.10
CA ILE A 44 -4.66 -20.16 -16.64
C ILE A 44 -4.86 -20.09 -15.13
N LEU A 45 -5.71 -20.96 -14.56
CA LEU A 45 -5.91 -21.02 -13.11
C LEU A 45 -4.61 -21.41 -12.39
N VAL A 46 -3.95 -22.48 -12.84
CA VAL A 46 -2.69 -22.96 -12.25
C VAL A 46 -1.63 -21.86 -12.29
N LEU A 47 -1.46 -21.19 -13.43
CA LEU A 47 -0.53 -20.07 -13.56
C LEU A 47 -0.89 -18.92 -12.64
N THR A 48 -2.17 -18.52 -12.59
CA THR A 48 -2.62 -17.43 -11.72
C THR A 48 -2.34 -17.74 -10.24
N PHE A 49 -2.64 -18.96 -9.80
CA PHE A 49 -2.34 -19.40 -8.44
C PHE A 49 -0.83 -19.53 -8.17
N ALA A 50 -0.05 -19.99 -9.14
CA ALA A 50 1.41 -20.06 -9.03
C ALA A 50 2.04 -18.67 -8.87
N VAL A 51 1.61 -17.69 -9.66
CA VAL A 51 2.05 -16.29 -9.54
C VAL A 51 1.63 -15.72 -8.19
N TRP A 52 0.39 -15.96 -7.77
CA TRP A 52 -0.11 -15.49 -6.49
C TRP A 52 0.66 -16.08 -5.30
N PHE A 53 0.87 -17.40 -5.29
CA PHE A 53 1.57 -18.10 -4.22
C PHE A 53 3.03 -17.67 -4.13
N SER A 54 3.68 -17.49 -5.28
CA SER A 54 5.02 -16.93 -5.38
C SER A 54 5.12 -15.56 -4.74
N ASN A 55 4.21 -14.64 -5.06
CA ASN A 55 4.19 -13.30 -4.47
C ASN A 55 3.93 -13.34 -2.96
N LEU A 56 3.07 -14.24 -2.49
CA LEU A 56 2.84 -14.47 -1.06
C LEU A 56 4.13 -14.91 -0.34
N LEU A 57 4.86 -15.87 -0.92
CA LEU A 57 6.13 -16.36 -0.34
C LEU A 57 7.20 -15.25 -0.32
N ILE A 58 7.31 -14.49 -1.41
CA ILE A 58 8.24 -13.37 -1.51
C ILE A 58 7.90 -12.31 -0.47
N GLN A 59 6.64 -11.91 -0.34
CA GLN A 59 6.23 -10.90 0.64
C GLN A 59 6.61 -11.30 2.07
N ARG A 60 6.40 -12.57 2.45
CA ARG A 60 6.79 -13.08 3.77
C ARG A 60 8.29 -12.99 4.02
N LYS A 61 9.13 -13.17 2.99
CA LYS A 61 10.60 -13.12 3.12
C LYS A 61 11.17 -11.71 3.00
N VAL A 62 10.61 -10.86 2.13
CA VAL A 62 11.12 -9.51 1.83
C VAL A 62 10.97 -8.56 3.01
N ILE A 63 9.93 -8.74 3.85
CA ILE A 63 9.78 -7.98 5.11
C ILE A 63 11.03 -8.13 6.00
N PHE A 64 11.70 -9.28 5.97
CA PHE A 64 12.90 -9.54 6.79
C PHE A 64 14.22 -9.19 6.11
N LEU A 65 14.26 -9.10 4.77
CA LEU A 65 15.50 -8.89 4.01
C LEU A 65 15.77 -7.43 3.63
N SER A 66 14.75 -6.56 3.60
CA SER A 66 14.88 -5.25 2.97
C SER A 66 15.53 -4.21 3.90
N THR A 67 16.85 -4.03 3.77
CA THR A 67 17.61 -3.03 4.57
C THR A 67 18.06 -1.81 3.77
N ARG A 68 18.07 -1.85 2.42
CA ARG A 68 18.59 -0.74 1.57
C ARG A 68 17.60 -0.16 0.54
N LEU A 69 16.72 -0.97 -0.04
CA LEU A 69 15.73 -0.52 -1.04
C LEU A 69 14.32 -0.55 -0.45
N HIS A 70 13.39 0.20 -1.06
CA HIS A 70 11.98 0.15 -0.67
C HIS A 70 11.45 -1.28 -0.85
N PRO A 71 10.78 -1.88 0.16
CA PRO A 71 10.41 -3.30 0.16
C PRO A 71 9.58 -3.71 -1.06
N LEU A 72 8.71 -2.82 -1.56
CA LEU A 72 7.92 -3.08 -2.78
C LEU A 72 8.77 -3.23 -4.04
N ILE A 73 9.88 -2.48 -4.16
CA ILE A 73 10.78 -2.58 -5.31
C ILE A 73 11.52 -3.91 -5.26
N THR A 74 12.04 -4.28 -4.09
CA THR A 74 12.70 -5.56 -3.87
C THR A 74 11.76 -6.73 -4.18
N GLN A 75 10.52 -6.68 -3.71
CA GLN A 75 9.50 -7.68 -4.03
C GLN A 75 9.22 -7.76 -5.52
N PHE A 76 9.02 -6.62 -6.19
CA PHE A 76 8.72 -6.58 -7.62
C PHE A 76 9.86 -7.18 -8.45
N SER A 77 11.12 -6.80 -8.17
CA SER A 77 12.29 -7.32 -8.87
C SER A 77 12.44 -8.83 -8.70
N ILE A 78 12.34 -9.35 -7.46
CA ILE A 78 12.41 -10.80 -7.20
C ILE A 78 11.26 -11.53 -7.90
N SER A 79 10.03 -11.00 -7.81
CA SER A 79 8.86 -11.62 -8.44
C SER A 79 9.00 -11.68 -9.97
N THR A 80 9.57 -10.65 -10.59
CA THR A 80 9.78 -10.60 -12.05
C THR A 80 10.76 -11.67 -12.52
N VAL A 81 11.88 -11.85 -11.81
CA VAL A 81 12.83 -12.94 -12.10
C VAL A 81 12.14 -14.30 -11.95
N LEU A 82 11.31 -14.47 -10.91
CA LEU A 82 10.59 -15.71 -10.70
C LEU A 82 9.55 -15.99 -11.80
N MET A 83 8.95 -14.95 -12.41
CA MET A 83 8.02 -15.13 -13.53
C MET A 83 8.70 -15.75 -14.76
N LEU A 84 9.99 -15.47 -14.98
CA LEU A 84 10.76 -16.13 -16.04
C LEU A 84 10.83 -17.64 -15.80
N VAL A 85 11.13 -18.04 -14.57
CA VAL A 85 11.22 -19.46 -14.17
C VAL A 85 9.87 -20.16 -14.28
N ILE A 86 8.80 -19.54 -13.78
CA ILE A 86 7.44 -20.11 -13.84
C ILE A 86 6.98 -20.25 -15.29
N SER A 87 7.23 -19.25 -16.12
CA SER A 87 6.81 -19.28 -17.53
C SER A 87 7.58 -20.32 -18.33
N PHE A 88 8.89 -20.45 -18.07
CA PHE A 88 9.72 -21.48 -18.67
C PHE A 88 9.25 -22.88 -18.27
N ALA A 89 9.08 -23.14 -16.96
CA ALA A 89 8.59 -24.41 -16.45
C ALA A 89 7.20 -24.76 -17.01
N SER A 90 6.29 -23.78 -17.09
CA SER A 90 4.96 -23.98 -17.66
C SER A 90 5.01 -24.35 -19.14
N ALA A 91 5.86 -23.70 -19.93
CA ALA A 91 6.00 -24.01 -21.36
C ALA A 91 6.54 -25.44 -21.58
N GLU A 92 7.53 -25.86 -20.79
CA GLU A 92 8.08 -27.23 -20.83
C GLU A 92 7.05 -28.28 -20.39
N ILE A 93 6.37 -28.07 -19.25
CA ILE A 93 5.36 -28.99 -18.73
C ILE A 93 4.20 -29.14 -19.71
N THR A 94 3.74 -28.03 -20.29
CA THR A 94 2.63 -28.06 -21.27
C THR A 94 3.05 -28.82 -22.53
N GLY A 95 4.28 -28.58 -23.01
CA GLY A 95 4.85 -29.29 -24.14
C GLY A 95 5.00 -30.79 -23.92
N PHE A 96 5.35 -31.19 -22.70
CA PHE A 96 5.46 -32.60 -22.30
C PHE A 96 4.09 -33.29 -22.23
N ILE A 97 3.07 -32.62 -21.68
CA ILE A 97 1.73 -33.21 -21.46
C ILE A 97 0.91 -33.26 -22.76
N LEU A 98 0.84 -32.15 -23.51
CA LEU A 98 -0.04 -32.02 -24.68
C LEU A 98 0.67 -32.40 -25.99
N GLY A 99 2.00 -32.36 -26.02
CA GLY A 99 2.78 -32.66 -27.21
C GLY A 99 2.50 -31.71 -28.38
N GLY A 100 2.97 -32.09 -29.57
CA GLY A 100 2.67 -31.39 -30.83
C GLY A 100 3.03 -29.90 -30.83
N PRO A 101 2.12 -29.00 -31.24
CA PRO A 101 2.39 -27.56 -31.38
C PRO A 101 2.54 -26.83 -30.04
N PHE A 102 2.28 -27.49 -28.91
CA PHE A 102 2.42 -26.94 -27.56
C PHE A 102 3.82 -27.19 -26.96
N LYS A 103 4.72 -27.86 -27.69
CA LYS A 103 6.13 -27.98 -27.33
C LYS A 103 6.77 -26.60 -27.09
N PHE A 104 7.91 -26.61 -26.40
CA PHE A 104 8.68 -25.39 -26.20
C PHE A 104 8.98 -24.71 -27.54
N SER A 105 8.56 -23.46 -27.64
CA SER A 105 8.81 -22.55 -28.74
C SER A 105 8.96 -21.16 -28.15
N SER A 106 9.82 -20.33 -28.74
CA SER A 106 10.01 -18.94 -28.32
C SER A 106 8.68 -18.20 -28.25
N GLN A 107 7.75 -18.48 -29.17
CA GLN A 107 6.42 -17.87 -29.17
C GLN A 107 5.56 -18.31 -27.98
N ASN A 108 5.50 -19.62 -27.69
CA ASN A 108 4.75 -20.17 -26.55
C ASN A 108 5.28 -19.65 -25.21
N PHE A 109 6.60 -19.58 -25.08
CA PHE A 109 7.26 -19.02 -23.91
C PHE A 109 6.95 -17.52 -23.74
N LEU A 110 7.07 -16.73 -24.82
CA LEU A 110 6.79 -15.30 -24.77
C LEU A 110 5.32 -14.99 -24.45
N LEU A 111 4.37 -15.75 -25.00
CA LEU A 111 2.94 -15.60 -24.71
C LEU A 111 2.65 -15.95 -23.24
N THR A 112 3.20 -17.05 -22.74
CA THR A 112 3.08 -17.44 -21.33
C THR A 112 3.72 -16.41 -20.41
N LEU A 113 4.90 -15.89 -20.76
CA LEU A 113 5.60 -14.86 -20.00
C LEU A 113 4.85 -13.52 -20.01
N ALA A 114 4.31 -13.11 -21.16
CA ALA A 114 3.48 -11.91 -21.26
C ALA A 114 2.23 -12.05 -20.37
N PHE A 115 1.61 -13.23 -20.35
CA PHE A 115 0.48 -13.50 -19.48
C PHE A 115 0.85 -13.44 -17.99
N THR A 116 1.84 -14.22 -17.55
CA THR A 116 2.25 -14.28 -16.13
C THR A 116 2.77 -12.92 -15.63
N SER A 117 3.50 -12.19 -16.47
CA SER A 117 4.00 -10.85 -16.13
C SER A 117 2.88 -9.82 -15.97
N ARG A 118 1.83 -9.85 -16.80
CA ARG A 118 0.64 -8.98 -16.64
C ARG A 118 -0.07 -9.25 -15.32
N ILE A 119 -0.29 -10.53 -14.98
CA ILE A 119 -0.89 -10.93 -13.70
C ILE A 119 0.00 -10.49 -12.54
N ASN A 120 1.31 -10.70 -12.65
CA ASN A 120 2.27 -10.31 -11.61
C ASN A 120 2.28 -8.80 -11.39
N LEU A 121 2.27 -8.00 -12.46
CA LEU A 121 2.20 -6.55 -12.38
C LEU A 121 0.91 -6.11 -11.68
N PHE A 122 -0.24 -6.65 -12.09
CA PHE A 122 -1.53 -6.34 -11.47
C PHE A 122 -1.54 -6.63 -9.96
N LEU A 123 -1.06 -7.80 -9.55
CA LEU A 123 -0.98 -8.18 -8.14
C LEU A 123 -0.02 -7.28 -7.34
N ASN A 124 1.12 -6.91 -7.92
CA ASN A 124 2.07 -6.01 -7.26
C ASN A 124 1.53 -4.58 -7.15
N SER A 125 0.81 -4.09 -8.16
CA SER A 125 0.12 -2.79 -8.10
C SER A 125 -0.94 -2.77 -7.00
N LEU A 126 -1.78 -3.80 -6.91
CA LEU A 126 -2.74 -3.93 -5.81
C LEU A 126 -2.01 -3.97 -4.46
N ASN A 127 -0.95 -4.75 -4.33
CA ASN A 127 -0.18 -4.82 -3.09
C ASN A 127 0.40 -3.46 -2.68
N ALA A 128 0.91 -2.68 -3.65
CA ALA A 128 1.40 -1.33 -3.41
C ALA A 128 0.29 -0.40 -2.91
N ILE A 129 -0.90 -0.43 -3.53
CA ILE A 129 -2.06 0.36 -3.09
C ILE A 129 -2.42 0.02 -1.64
N PHE A 130 -2.50 -1.27 -1.29
CA PHE A 130 -2.78 -1.69 0.08
C PHE A 130 -1.72 -1.20 1.06
N PHE A 131 -0.44 -1.34 0.71
CA PHE A 131 0.68 -0.91 1.56
C PHE A 131 0.65 0.61 1.83
N PHE A 132 0.46 1.41 0.79
CA PHE A 132 0.40 2.87 0.97
C PHE A 132 -0.86 3.31 1.71
N ASN A 133 -2.00 2.67 1.51
CA ASN A 133 -3.24 3.00 2.23
C ASN A 133 -3.09 2.74 3.74
N GLU A 134 -2.49 1.61 4.13
CA GLU A 134 -2.21 1.31 5.53
C GLU A 134 -1.27 2.35 6.16
N LYS A 135 -0.18 2.69 5.47
CA LYS A 135 0.77 3.72 5.92
C LYS A 135 0.15 5.12 5.98
N LEU A 136 -0.75 5.47 5.06
CA LEU A 136 -1.47 6.74 5.08
C LEU A 136 -2.42 6.83 6.28
N LYS A 137 -3.10 5.74 6.64
CA LYS A 137 -3.95 5.69 7.84
C LYS A 137 -3.14 5.89 9.11
N GLU A 138 -2.00 5.22 9.24
CA GLU A 138 -1.09 5.40 10.38
C GLU A 138 -0.61 6.85 10.49
N LYS A 139 -0.22 7.46 9.37
CA LYS A 139 0.22 8.86 9.34
C LYS A 139 -0.90 9.85 9.65
N ALA A 140 -2.13 9.57 9.26
CA ALA A 140 -3.28 10.41 9.57
C ALA A 140 -3.56 10.42 11.09
N ILE A 141 -3.51 9.25 11.75
CA ILE A 141 -3.69 9.14 13.20
C ILE A 141 -2.58 9.89 13.94
N GLU A 142 -1.33 9.73 13.50
CA GLU A 142 -0.20 10.44 14.13
C GLU A 142 -0.29 11.96 13.94
N ALA A 143 -0.73 12.42 12.77
CA ALA A 143 -0.93 13.85 12.50
C ALA A 143 -2.03 14.45 13.39
N GLU A 144 -3.12 13.72 13.61
CA GLU A 144 -4.21 14.13 14.52
C GLU A 144 -3.71 14.22 15.97
N ARG A 145 -2.93 13.24 16.42
CA ARG A 145 -2.29 13.26 17.74
C ARG A 145 -1.37 14.46 17.93
N LEU A 146 -0.49 14.74 16.95
CA LEU A 146 0.42 15.88 16.99
C LEU A 146 -0.33 17.22 16.99
N LYS A 147 -1.44 17.32 16.26
CA LYS A 147 -2.30 18.51 16.24
C LYS A 147 -2.96 18.75 17.61
N SER A 148 -3.39 17.69 18.28
CA SER A 148 -3.93 17.77 19.65
C SER A 148 -2.88 18.27 20.63
N LEU A 149 -1.69 17.66 20.64
CA LEU A 149 -0.58 18.06 21.52
C LEU A 149 -0.15 19.51 21.30
N ASN A 150 -0.10 19.97 20.05
CA ASN A 150 0.23 21.36 19.72
C ASN A 150 -0.85 22.33 20.25
N SER A 151 -2.13 21.96 20.10
CA SER A 151 -3.23 22.77 20.62
C SER A 151 -3.19 22.90 22.14
N GLU A 152 -2.87 21.80 22.84
CA GLU A 152 -2.71 21.77 24.30
C GLU A 152 -1.51 22.62 24.75
N ALA A 153 -0.35 22.49 24.11
CA ALA A 153 0.83 23.31 24.40
C ALA A 153 0.57 24.81 24.16
N LYS A 154 -0.22 25.15 23.13
CA LYS A 154 -0.62 26.55 22.87
C LYS A 154 -1.55 27.08 23.96
N LEU A 155 -2.48 26.27 24.44
CA LEU A 155 -3.35 26.63 25.58
C LEU A 155 -2.53 26.81 26.85
N GLU A 156 -1.60 25.91 27.14
CA GLU A 156 -0.70 26.04 28.29
C GLU A 156 0.15 27.32 28.20
N SER A 157 0.69 27.63 27.01
CA SER A 157 1.43 28.88 26.80
C SER A 157 0.55 30.12 27.03
N ILE A 158 -0.68 30.14 26.53
CA ILE A 158 -1.62 31.24 26.78
C ILE A 158 -1.93 31.36 28.28
N ASN A 159 -2.21 30.25 28.95
CA ASN A 159 -2.47 30.22 30.38
C ASN A 159 -1.25 30.72 31.19
N SER A 160 -0.03 30.40 30.76
CA SER A 160 1.20 30.88 31.39
C SER A 160 1.40 32.40 31.23
N GLN A 161 0.91 32.99 30.12
CA GLN A 161 0.97 34.44 29.89
C GLN A 161 -0.08 35.21 30.68
N LEU A 162 -1.22 34.59 31.04
CA LEU A 162 -2.26 35.17 31.90
C LEU A 162 -1.82 35.23 33.39
N ASN A 163 -0.55 35.53 33.65
CA ASN A 163 0.11 35.44 34.94
C ASN A 163 -0.76 36.06 36.05
N PRO A 164 -1.33 35.25 36.97
CA PRO A 164 -2.18 35.75 38.05
C PRO A 164 -1.44 36.79 38.90
N HIS A 165 -0.12 36.65 39.04
CA HIS A 165 0.72 37.59 39.77
C HIS A 165 0.76 38.97 39.10
N PHE A 166 0.71 39.06 37.77
CA PHE A 166 0.62 40.36 37.10
C PHE A 166 -0.72 41.03 37.41
N PHE A 167 -1.82 40.27 37.34
CA PHE A 167 -3.14 40.77 37.68
C PHE A 167 -3.24 41.21 39.16
N PHE A 168 -2.75 40.39 40.09
CA PHE A 168 -2.71 40.73 41.52
C PHE A 168 -1.74 41.88 41.83
N ASN A 169 -0.61 41.99 41.11
CA ASN A 169 0.29 43.13 41.24
C ASN A 169 -0.39 44.42 40.82
N ASN A 170 -1.13 44.41 39.70
CA ASN A 170 -1.85 45.59 39.24
C ASN A 170 -2.95 45.97 40.24
N LEU A 171 -3.72 45.02 40.77
CA LEU A 171 -4.71 45.28 41.83
C LEU A 171 -4.07 45.82 43.12
N SER A 172 -2.94 45.25 43.54
CA SER A 172 -2.23 45.68 44.74
C SER A 172 -1.65 47.09 44.57
N ALA A 173 -1.03 47.37 43.42
CA ALA A 173 -0.54 48.70 43.07
C ALA A 173 -1.68 49.73 42.99
N LEU A 174 -2.80 49.35 42.37
CA LEU A 174 -3.99 50.20 42.28
C LEU A 174 -4.60 50.48 43.67
N SER A 175 -4.70 49.46 44.52
CA SER A 175 -5.21 49.59 45.89
C SER A 175 -4.35 50.58 46.71
N VAL A 176 -3.03 50.51 46.57
CA VAL A 176 -2.11 51.48 47.20
C VAL A 176 -2.27 52.88 46.59
N LEU A 177 -2.41 52.98 45.26
CA LEU A 177 -2.57 54.26 44.56
C LEU A 177 -3.89 54.95 44.90
N ILE A 178 -5.00 54.24 45.01
CA ILE A 178 -6.32 54.81 45.38
C ILE A 178 -6.28 55.50 46.75
N HIS A 179 -5.52 54.95 47.71
CA HIS A 179 -5.39 55.55 49.05
C HIS A 179 -4.36 56.69 49.12
N LYS A 180 -3.39 56.75 48.19
CA LYS A 180 -2.33 57.77 48.18
C LYS A 180 -2.63 58.96 47.25
N ASP A 181 -3.07 58.68 46.03
CA ASP A 181 -3.32 59.68 44.99
C ASP A 181 -4.34 59.11 43.98
N VAL A 182 -5.60 59.53 44.15
CA VAL A 182 -6.73 59.09 43.33
C VAL A 182 -6.55 59.46 41.85
N GLN A 183 -5.94 60.62 41.55
CA GLN A 183 -5.73 61.04 40.16
C GLN A 183 -4.62 60.23 39.47
N LEU A 184 -3.63 59.77 40.23
CA LEU A 184 -2.60 58.86 39.72
C LEU A 184 -3.17 57.45 39.49
N ALA A 185 -4.09 57.00 40.35
CA ALA A 185 -4.81 55.74 40.19
C ALA A 185 -5.66 55.71 38.90
N ASP A 186 -6.43 56.76 38.61
CA ASP A 186 -7.22 56.87 37.38
C ASP A 186 -6.34 56.82 36.12
N ARG A 187 -5.20 57.51 36.14
CA ARG A 187 -4.24 57.46 35.03
C ARG A 187 -3.58 56.10 34.87
N TYR A 188 -3.44 55.34 35.96
CA TYR A 188 -2.91 53.98 35.93
C TYR A 188 -3.94 53.01 35.34
N LEU A 189 -5.23 53.15 35.70
CA LEU A 189 -6.35 52.40 35.12
C LEU A 189 -6.49 52.60 33.61
N LEU A 190 -6.28 53.82 33.11
CA LEU A 190 -6.34 54.12 31.67
C LEU A 190 -5.18 53.54 30.85
N LYS A 191 -4.10 53.09 31.50
CA LYS A 191 -2.91 52.50 30.84
C LYS A 191 -2.90 50.97 30.84
N LEU A 192 -3.75 50.36 31.66
CA LEU A 192 -3.99 48.91 31.75
C LEU A 192 -4.89 48.45 30.60
#